data_AF-A0A7J6TA42-F1
#
_entry.id   AF-A0A7J6TA42-F1
#
_cell.length_a   1.000
_cell.length_b   1.000
_cell.length_c   1.000
_cell.angle_alpha   90.00
_cell.angle_beta   90.00
_cell.angle_gamma   90.00
#
_symmetry.space_group_name_H-M   'P 1'
#
loop_
_entity.id
_entity.type
_entity.pdbx_description
1 polymer ?
#
loop_
_entity_poly.entity_id
_entity_poly.type
_entity_poly.pdbx_seq_one_letter_code
_entity_poly.pdbx_strand_id
1 'polypeptide(L)'
;MDSVMTLFRFISAKDIFEAHYKNDLAKRLLSAHTLRGTDEPLTEHSSYRGNELEKLMLQKLRTECGGGFTSKLEGMYKDMDLSCGLNKEFTEKRKQQQQQSGGGGGLEFEAMVLTSGIWPTYTQWPKNVPTLPSPISSLQQSFTQFYVSKHSGRTLTWMPSL
;
A
#
# COMPACT_ATOMS: atom_id res chain seq x y z
N MET A 1 -17.58 -11.64 -14.81
CA MET A 1 -16.13 -11.58 -15.13
C MET A 1 -15.82 -12.16 -16.50
N ASP A 2 -16.41 -13.30 -16.88
CA ASP A 2 -16.11 -13.95 -18.16
C ASP A 2 -16.47 -13.10 -19.39
N SER A 3 -17.60 -12.40 -19.38
CA SER A 3 -17.97 -11.49 -20.49
C SER A 3 -16.97 -10.34 -20.67
N VAL A 4 -16.39 -9.84 -19.58
CA VAL A 4 -15.36 -8.78 -19.61
C VAL A 4 -14.07 -9.33 -20.22
N MET A 5 -13.69 -10.57 -19.88
CA MET A 5 -12.53 -11.23 -20.47
C MET A 5 -12.71 -11.51 -21.96
N THR A 6 -13.92 -11.90 -22.38
CA THR A 6 -14.24 -12.04 -23.80
C THR A 6 -14.05 -10.73 -24.55
N LEU A 7 -14.51 -9.60 -24.00
CA LEU A 7 -14.28 -8.28 -24.59
C LEU A 7 -12.79 -7.93 -24.61
N PHE A 8 -12.07 -8.20 -23.51
CA PHE A 8 -10.64 -7.94 -23.37
C PHE A 8 -9.79 -8.67 -24.43
N ARG A 9 -10.20 -9.86 -24.87
CA ARG A 9 -9.51 -10.59 -25.96
C ARG A 9 -9.51 -9.82 -27.28
N PHE A 10 -10.55 -9.02 -27.54
CA PHE A 10 -10.63 -8.18 -28.75
C PHE A 10 -9.81 -6.90 -28.67
N ILE A 11 -9.24 -6.56 -27.50
CA ILE A 11 -8.39 -5.39 -27.34
C ILE A 11 -6.98 -5.71 -27.83
N SER A 12 -6.51 -4.91 -28.81
CA SER A 12 -5.15 -5.01 -29.36
C SER A 12 -4.11 -4.32 -28.47
N ALA A 13 -4.44 -3.17 -27.88
CA ALA A 13 -3.54 -2.37 -27.03
C ALA A 13 -3.64 -2.78 -25.54
N LYS A 14 -3.17 -3.99 -25.22
CA LYS A 14 -3.24 -4.55 -23.85
C LYS A 14 -2.32 -3.85 -22.85
N ASP A 15 -1.22 -3.28 -23.32
CA ASP A 15 -0.27 -2.48 -22.56
C ASP A 15 -0.88 -1.17 -22.02
N ILE A 16 -1.71 -0.50 -22.83
CA ILE A 16 -2.47 0.69 -22.42
C ILE A 16 -3.46 0.29 -21.32
N PHE A 17 -4.18 -0.82 -21.52
CA PHE A 17 -5.09 -1.34 -20.49
C PHE A 17 -4.34 -1.65 -19.18
N GLU A 18 -3.18 -2.30 -19.23
CA GLU A 18 -2.35 -2.58 -18.05
C GLU A 18 -2.01 -1.29 -17.28
N ALA A 19 -1.58 -0.25 -18.01
CA ALA A 19 -1.20 1.02 -17.40
C ALA A 19 -2.37 1.69 -16.68
N HIS A 20 -3.55 1.74 -17.32
CA HIS A 20 -4.76 2.30 -16.71
C HIS A 20 -5.23 1.45 -15.52
N TYR A 21 -5.30 0.13 -15.70
CA TYR A 21 -5.73 -0.79 -14.65
C TYR A 21 -4.83 -0.71 -13.42
N LYS A 22 -3.51 -0.62 -13.63
CA LYS A 22 -2.53 -0.43 -12.55
C LYS A 22 -2.76 0.87 -11.78
N ASN A 23 -3.02 1.97 -12.47
CA ASN A 23 -3.31 3.27 -11.83
C ASN A 23 -4.58 3.20 -10.98
N ASP A 24 -5.64 2.59 -11.50
CA ASP A 24 -6.93 2.51 -10.81
C ASP A 24 -6.92 1.50 -9.67
N LEU A 25 -6.16 0.41 -9.80
CA LEU A 25 -5.89 -0.50 -8.70
C LEU A 25 -5.10 0.21 -7.60
N ALA A 26 -4.07 0.96 -7.96
CA ALA A 26 -3.24 1.65 -6.98
C ALA A 26 -4.04 2.66 -6.16
N LYS A 27 -4.87 3.47 -6.83
CA LYS A 27 -5.81 4.39 -6.16
C LYS A 27 -6.72 3.64 -5.19
N ARG A 28 -7.35 2.55 -5.62
CA ARG A 28 -8.25 1.77 -4.74
C ARG A 28 -7.53 1.22 -3.52
N LEU A 29 -6.33 0.66 -3.68
CA LEU A 29 -5.56 0.10 -2.57
C LEU A 29 -5.13 1.19 -1.56
N LEU A 30 -4.65 2.35 -2.03
CA LEU A 30 -4.19 3.43 -1.16
C LEU A 30 -5.34 4.25 -0.55
N SER A 31 -6.41 4.50 -1.30
CA SER A 31 -7.57 5.25 -0.80
C SER A 31 -8.38 4.42 0.20
N ALA A 32 -8.52 3.11 -0.01
CA ALA A 32 -9.17 2.23 0.97
C ALA A 32 -8.40 2.19 2.31
N HIS A 33 -7.09 2.40 2.29
CA HIS A 33 -6.28 2.57 3.49
C HIS A 33 -6.57 3.91 4.20
N THR A 34 -6.59 5.01 3.43
CA THR A 34 -6.82 6.36 3.99
C THR A 34 -8.21 6.52 4.60
N LEU A 35 -9.23 5.86 4.04
CA LEU A 35 -10.61 5.89 4.55
C LEU A 35 -10.83 5.04 5.82
N ARG A 36 -9.82 4.31 6.30
CA ARG A 36 -9.89 3.54 7.56
C ARG A 36 -9.97 4.42 8.82
N GLY A 37 -9.88 5.74 8.66
CA GLY A 37 -9.85 6.72 9.75
C GLY A 37 -11.19 7.32 10.19
N THR A 38 -12.34 6.86 9.68
CA THR A 38 -13.65 7.44 10.06
C THR A 38 -14.66 6.36 10.47
N ASP A 39 -14.81 6.16 11.78
CA ASP A 39 -16.00 5.71 12.54
C ASP A 39 -16.80 4.45 12.13
N GLU A 40 -16.46 3.73 11.05
CA GLU A 40 -17.19 2.53 10.62
C GLU A 40 -16.60 1.24 11.21
N PRO A 41 -17.41 0.35 11.82
CA PRO A 41 -16.94 -0.88 12.42
C PRO A 41 -16.29 -1.81 11.37
N LEU A 42 -15.17 -2.43 11.77
CA LEU A 42 -14.47 -3.49 11.06
C LEU A 42 -15.40 -4.64 10.67
N THR A 43 -16.06 -4.53 9.52
CA THR A 43 -16.55 -5.70 8.81
C THR A 43 -15.42 -6.23 7.94
N GLU A 44 -15.11 -7.52 8.12
CA GLU A 44 -14.09 -8.27 7.38
C GLU A 44 -14.24 -8.14 5.84
N HIS A 45 -15.45 -7.81 5.38
CA HIS A 45 -15.82 -7.57 3.99
C HIS A 45 -15.33 -6.21 3.41
N SER A 46 -14.93 -5.25 4.24
CA SER A 46 -14.39 -3.94 3.81
C SER A 46 -12.84 -3.94 3.71
N SER A 47 -12.22 -5.06 4.05
CA SER A 47 -10.78 -5.26 3.85
C SER A 47 -10.46 -5.18 2.36
N TYR A 48 -9.71 -4.16 1.93
CA TYR A 48 -9.16 -4.06 0.57
C TYR A 48 -8.35 -5.31 0.16
N ARG A 49 -7.85 -6.03 1.17
CA ARG A 49 -7.15 -7.32 1.08
C ARG A 49 -8.08 -8.48 0.66
N GLY A 50 -9.38 -8.30 0.83
CA GLY A 50 -10.46 -9.25 0.56
C GLY A 50 -11.32 -8.89 -0.64
N ASN A 51 -10.87 -8.00 -1.54
CA ASN A 51 -11.58 -7.80 -2.80
C ASN A 51 -11.37 -9.02 -3.72
N GLU A 52 -12.14 -10.08 -3.46
CA GLU A 52 -12.08 -11.35 -4.17
C GLU A 52 -12.38 -11.19 -5.67
N LEU A 53 -13.14 -10.15 -6.05
CA LEU A 53 -13.39 -9.82 -7.45
C LEU A 53 -12.14 -9.32 -8.16
N GLU A 54 -11.31 -8.50 -7.50
CA GLU A 54 -10.04 -8.04 -8.08
C GLU A 54 -9.01 -9.18 -8.15
N LYS A 55 -8.94 -10.04 -7.13
CA LYS A 55 -8.09 -11.23 -7.19
C LYS A 55 -8.51 -12.16 -8.32
N LEU A 56 -9.81 -12.39 -8.50
CA LEU A 56 -10.34 -13.17 -9.61
C LEU A 56 -10.03 -12.51 -10.97
N MET A 57 -10.07 -11.17 -11.05
CA MET A 57 -9.63 -10.43 -12.24
C MET A 57 -8.17 -10.70 -12.56
N LEU A 58 -7.28 -10.59 -11.56
CA LEU A 58 -5.86 -10.84 -11.73
C LEU A 58 -5.57 -12.28 -12.17
N GLN A 59 -6.23 -13.26 -11.56
CA GLN A 59 -6.09 -14.66 -11.96
C GLN A 59 -6.47 -14.87 -13.43
N LYS A 60 -7.57 -14.30 -13.87
CA LYS A 60 -7.99 -14.39 -15.27
C LYS A 60 -7.05 -13.64 -16.21
N LEU A 61 -6.55 -12.45 -15.84
CA LEU A 61 -5.56 -11.70 -16.63
C LEU A 61 -4.24 -12.47 -16.75
N ARG A 62 -3.81 -13.15 -15.67
CA ARG A 62 -2.62 -14.00 -15.68
C ARG A 62 -2.76 -15.17 -16.64
N THR A 63 -3.93 -15.81 -16.69
CA THR A 63 -4.19 -16.91 -17.62
C THR A 63 -4.18 -16.43 -19.07
N GLU A 64 -4.75 -15.26 -19.36
CA GLU A 64 -4.86 -14.74 -20.73
C GLU A 64 -3.57 -14.07 -21.25
N CYS A 65 -2.84 -13.32 -20.40
CA CYS A 65 -1.68 -12.52 -20.80
C CYS A 65 -0.33 -13.03 -20.25
N GLY A 66 -0.36 -14.04 -19.39
CA GLY A 66 0.83 -14.58 -18.72
C GLY A 66 1.24 -13.80 -17.46
N GLY A 67 2.16 -14.39 -16.69
CA GLY A 67 2.59 -13.85 -15.40
C GLY A 67 3.41 -12.56 -15.48
N GLY A 68 4.05 -12.27 -16.62
CA GLY A 68 4.78 -11.01 -16.83
C GLY A 68 3.86 -9.79 -16.77
N PHE A 69 2.63 -9.93 -17.32
CA PHE A 69 1.62 -8.88 -17.36
C PHE A 69 1.05 -8.56 -15.97
N THR A 70 0.80 -9.57 -15.14
CA THR A 70 0.24 -9.39 -13.79
C THR A 70 1.29 -9.18 -12.72
N SER A 71 2.58 -9.37 -13.01
CA SER A 71 3.66 -9.34 -12.02
C SER A 71 3.67 -8.08 -11.16
N LYS A 72 3.46 -6.90 -11.76
CA LYS A 72 3.39 -5.63 -11.02
C LYS A 72 2.13 -5.57 -10.15
N LEU A 73 0.98 -5.95 -10.68
CA LEU A 73 -0.28 -5.94 -9.94
C LEU A 73 -0.25 -6.90 -8.75
N GLU A 74 0.32 -8.09 -8.92
CA GLU A 74 0.56 -9.05 -7.84
C GLU A 74 1.55 -8.51 -6.80
N GLY A 75 2.57 -7.78 -7.26
CA GLY A 75 3.50 -7.07 -6.40
C GLY A 75 2.83 -6.03 -5.51
N MET A 76 1.84 -5.29 -6.03
CA MET A 76 1.08 -4.30 -5.26
C MET A 76 0.33 -4.97 -4.09
N TYR A 77 -0.28 -6.13 -4.29
CA TYR A 77 -0.92 -6.88 -3.18
C TYR A 77 0.10 -7.39 -2.16
N LYS A 78 1.26 -7.86 -2.61
CA LYS A 78 2.34 -8.28 -1.69
C LYS A 78 2.82 -7.11 -0.83
N ASP A 79 2.94 -5.91 -1.40
CA ASP A 79 3.31 -4.71 -0.66
C ASP A 79 2.24 -4.34 0.38
N MET A 80 0.95 -4.54 0.08
CA MET A 80 -0.14 -4.35 1.06
C MET A 80 -0.03 -5.34 2.23
N ASP A 81 0.24 -6.62 1.94
CA ASP A 81 0.45 -7.66 2.96
C ASP A 81 1.66 -7.33 3.85
N LEU A 82 2.77 -6.95 3.22
CA LEU A 82 4.01 -6.58 3.90
C LEU A 82 3.79 -5.35 4.80
N SER A 83 3.13 -4.32 4.28
CA SER A 83 2.82 -3.10 5.04
C SER A 83 2.00 -3.42 6.28
N CYS A 84 0.95 -4.25 6.15
CA CYS A 84 0.15 -4.69 7.29
C CYS A 84 0.99 -5.42 8.35
N GLY A 85 1.88 -6.32 7.93
CA GLY A 85 2.81 -7.02 8.83
C GLY A 85 3.73 -6.04 9.57
N LEU A 86 4.37 -5.13 8.84
CA LEU A 86 5.26 -4.12 9.41
C LEU A 86 4.54 -3.21 10.41
N ASN A 87 3.30 -2.80 10.12
CA ASN A 87 2.51 -1.96 11.01
C ASN A 87 2.14 -2.66 12.31
N LYS A 88 1.79 -3.95 12.26
CA LYS A 88 1.54 -4.77 13.46
C LYS A 88 2.78 -4.85 14.34
N GLU A 89 3.90 -5.23 13.75
CA GLU A 89 5.18 -5.35 14.46
C GLU A 89 5.65 -4.01 15.05
N PHE A 90 5.49 -2.91 14.30
CA PHE A 90 5.84 -1.57 14.77
C PHE A 90 4.94 -1.15 15.95
N THR A 91 3.64 -1.42 15.86
CA THR A 91 2.66 -1.15 16.92
C THR A 91 3.00 -1.93 18.19
N GLU A 92 3.34 -3.22 18.06
CA GLU A 92 3.76 -4.06 19.19
C GLU A 92 5.03 -3.54 19.87
N LYS A 93 6.06 -3.20 19.07
CA LYS A 93 7.31 -2.60 19.58
C LYS A 93 7.04 -1.30 20.34
N ARG A 94 6.13 -0.46 19.82
CA ARG A 94 5.73 0.81 20.46
C ARG A 94 4.98 0.58 21.77
N LYS A 95 4.06 -0.40 21.82
CA LYS A 95 3.35 -0.79 23.04
C LYS A 95 4.32 -1.25 24.13
N GLN A 96 5.32 -2.06 23.78
CA GLN A 96 6.36 -2.51 24.72
C GLN A 96 7.19 -1.34 25.27
N GLN A 97 7.59 -0.40 24.41
CA GLN A 97 8.33 0.80 24.85
C GLN A 97 7.47 1.71 25.75
N GLN A 98 6.18 1.87 25.45
CA GLN A 98 5.27 2.67 26.27
C GLN A 98 5.03 2.07 27.66
N GLN A 99 4.91 0.74 27.76
CA GLN A 99 4.78 0.05 29.05
C GLN A 99 6.00 0.28 29.96
N GLN A 100 7.21 0.38 29.39
CA GLN A 100 8.43 0.68 30.15
C GLN A 100 8.55 2.15 30.55
N SER A 101 7.90 3.05 29.80
CA SER A 101 8.06 4.51 29.97
C SER A 101 6.92 5.17 30.77
N GLY A 102 5.90 4.41 31.18
CA GLY A 102 4.74 4.92 31.94
C GLY A 102 3.82 5.89 31.18
N GLY A 103 4.05 6.11 29.88
CA GLY A 103 3.32 7.07 29.06
C GLY A 103 2.11 6.45 28.37
N GLY A 104 0.91 6.72 28.87
CA GLY A 104 -0.36 6.38 28.24
C GLY A 104 -0.78 7.43 27.20
N GLY A 105 -1.03 6.99 25.96
CA GLY A 105 -1.56 7.84 24.89
C GLY A 105 -0.55 8.18 23.80
N GLY A 106 -0.31 7.25 22.88
CA GLY A 106 0.40 7.53 21.63
C GLY A 106 -0.60 7.77 20.49
N LEU A 107 -0.22 8.62 19.54
CA LEU A 107 -0.92 8.74 18.26
C LEU A 107 -0.95 7.36 17.57
N GLU A 108 -2.11 6.99 17.03
CA GLU A 108 -2.18 5.86 16.10
C GLU A 108 -1.34 6.20 14.87
N PHE A 109 -0.41 5.31 14.53
CA PHE A 109 0.49 5.49 13.42
C PHE A 109 0.46 4.27 12.53
N GLU A 110 0.34 4.51 11.24
CA GLU A 110 0.43 3.48 10.24
C GLU A 110 1.14 4.01 9.00
N ALA A 111 1.96 3.17 8.37
CA ALA A 111 2.64 3.49 7.13
C ALA A 111 2.39 2.42 6.08
N MET A 112 2.25 2.85 4.82
CA MET A 112 2.26 1.95 3.67
C MET A 112 3.64 1.98 3.03
N VAL A 113 4.28 0.81 2.95
CA VAL A 113 5.59 0.64 2.32
C VAL A 113 5.38 0.06 0.93
N LEU A 114 5.71 0.85 -0.09
CA LEU A 114 5.47 0.53 -1.49
C LEU A 114 6.80 0.30 -2.21
N THR A 115 6.88 -0.74 -3.05
CA THR A 115 8.08 -1.04 -3.82
C THR A 115 8.20 -0.13 -5.04
N SER A 116 9.33 0.58 -5.14
CA SER A 116 9.63 1.43 -6.31
C SER A 116 9.63 0.62 -7.61
N GLY A 117 9.00 1.14 -8.66
CA GLY A 117 8.90 0.51 -9.98
C GLY A 117 7.73 -0.48 -10.14
N ILE A 118 7.08 -0.88 -9.04
CA ILE A 118 5.84 -1.67 -9.08
C ILE A 118 4.62 -0.75 -9.15
N TRP A 119 4.60 0.27 -8.29
CA TRP A 119 3.51 1.24 -8.22
C TRP A 119 3.63 2.30 -9.32
N PRO A 120 2.51 2.97 -9.71
CA PRO A 120 2.56 4.14 -10.55
C PRO A 120 3.54 5.19 -10.05
N THR A 121 4.17 5.93 -10.97
CA THR A 121 5.01 7.06 -10.59
C THR A 121 4.12 8.16 -10.03
N TYR A 122 4.19 8.37 -8.72
CA TYR A 122 3.58 9.52 -8.09
C TYR A 122 4.51 10.73 -8.26
N THR A 123 3.94 11.86 -8.65
CA THR A 123 4.70 13.10 -8.81
C THR A 123 5.36 13.43 -7.48
N GLN A 124 6.69 13.50 -7.48
CA GLN A 124 7.40 13.91 -6.29
C GLN A 124 6.93 15.30 -5.89
N TRP A 125 6.66 15.45 -4.60
CA TRP A 125 6.21 16.70 -4.04
C TRP A 125 7.26 17.81 -4.31
N PRO A 126 6.86 19.02 -4.77
CA PRO A 126 7.81 20.11 -5.04
C PRO A 126 8.62 20.45 -3.77
N LYS A 127 9.91 20.79 -3.90
CA LYS A 127 10.89 20.97 -2.79
C LYS A 127 10.51 21.96 -1.65
N ASN A 128 9.32 22.55 -1.69
CA ASN A 128 8.88 23.73 -0.93
C ASN A 128 7.72 23.38 0.03
N VAL A 129 7.79 22.28 0.77
CA VAL A 129 6.68 21.83 1.66
C VAL A 129 6.82 22.41 3.04
N PRO A 130 5.72 22.82 3.69
CA PRO A 130 5.72 23.10 5.12
C PRO A 130 6.18 21.90 5.94
N THR A 131 6.99 22.17 6.95
CA THR A 131 7.42 21.20 7.97
C THR A 131 6.22 20.48 8.57
N LEU A 132 6.22 19.14 8.50
CA LEU A 132 5.25 18.33 9.23
C LEU A 132 5.33 18.65 10.73
N PRO A 133 4.20 18.66 11.46
CA PRO A 133 4.21 18.87 12.91
C PRO A 133 5.20 17.92 13.60
N SER A 134 5.93 18.45 14.60
CA SER A 134 6.98 17.73 15.33
C SER A 134 6.60 16.30 15.80
N PRO A 135 5.35 16.05 16.30
CA PRO A 135 4.93 14.71 16.69
C PRO A 135 4.93 13.70 15.54
N ILE A 136 4.53 14.13 14.33
CA ILE A 136 4.45 13.28 13.14
C ILE A 136 5.86 13.01 12.60
N SER A 137 6.72 14.04 12.56
CA SER A 137 8.11 13.87 12.11
C SER A 137 8.89 12.88 12.99
N SER A 138 8.64 12.90 14.30
CA SER A 138 9.27 11.96 15.25
C SER A 138 8.82 10.51 14.99
N LEU A 139 7.54 10.30 14.68
CA LEU A 139 7.00 8.98 14.33
C LEU A 139 7.57 8.46 13.01
N GLN A 140 7.65 9.32 11.98
CA GLN A 140 8.26 8.98 10.70
C GLN A 140 9.73 8.55 10.87
N GLN A 141 10.50 9.29 11.67
CA GLN A 141 11.89 8.93 11.94
C GLN A 141 12.00 7.60 12.70
N SER A 142 11.16 7.38 13.71
CA SER A 142 11.11 6.13 14.46
C SER A 142 10.76 4.93 13.57
N PHE A 143 9.77 5.07 12.68
CA PHE A 143 9.42 4.03 11.70
C PHE A 143 10.55 3.80 10.69
N THR A 144 11.20 4.87 10.22
CA THR A 144 12.33 4.77 9.29
C THR A 144 13.47 3.95 9.90
N GLN A 145 13.83 4.24 11.16
CA GLN A 145 14.86 3.47 11.89
C GLN A 145 14.45 2.01 12.08
N PHE A 146 13.19 1.76 12.43
CA PHE A 146 12.65 0.40 12.54
C PHE A 146 12.79 -0.36 11.21
N TYR A 147 12.40 0.26 10.09
CA TYR A 147 12.48 -0.37 8.78
C TYR A 147 13.91 -0.66 8.34
N VAL A 148 14.81 0.32 8.45
CA VAL A 148 16.23 0.17 8.06
C VAL A 148 16.94 -0.88 8.92
N SER A 149 16.57 -0.99 10.21
CA SER A 149 17.13 -2.03 11.09
C SER A 149 16.76 -3.45 10.65
N LYS A 150 15.60 -3.63 10.00
CA LYS A 150 15.14 -4.93 9.47
C LYS A 150 15.58 -5.18 8.03
N HIS A 151 15.68 -4.14 7.23
CA HIS A 151 15.96 -4.21 5.80
C HIS A 151 17.23 -3.43 5.46
N SER A 152 18.38 -4.04 5.72
CA SER A 152 19.68 -3.46 5.37
C SER A 152 19.79 -3.27 3.85
N GLY A 153 20.38 -2.14 3.44
CA GLY A 153 20.56 -1.79 2.03
C GLY A 153 19.33 -1.21 1.34
N ARG A 154 18.23 -0.94 2.06
CA ARG A 154 17.04 -0.25 1.52
C ARG A 154 16.92 1.16 2.08
N THR A 155 16.41 2.08 1.25
CA THR A 155 16.12 3.46 1.62
C THR A 155 14.64 3.74 1.49
N LEU A 156 14.04 4.36 2.52
CA LEU A 156 12.65 4.82 2.47
C LEU A 156 12.59 6.26 1.97
N THR A 157 11.62 6.54 1.11
CA THR A 157 11.25 7.89 0.69
C THR A 157 9.79 8.11 1.08
N TRP A 158 9.54 9.12 1.91
CA TRP A 158 8.18 9.47 2.33
C TRP A 158 7.48 10.24 1.22
N MET A 159 6.25 9.84 0.89
CA MET A 159 5.41 10.49 -0.12
C MET A 159 4.15 11.05 0.54
N PRO A 160 4.11 12.35 0.90
CA PRO A 160 2.96 12.96 1.57
C PRO A 160 1.73 13.15 0.67
N SER A 161 1.88 13.04 -0.64
CA SER A 161 0.79 13.19 -1.63
C SER A 161 -0.12 11.96 -1.74
N LEU A 162 0.21 10.88 -1.02
CA LEU A 162 -0.47 9.59 -1.07
C LEU A 162 -1.36 9.37 0.13
#